data_AF-A0A1J0AH89-F1
#
_entry.id   AF-A0A1J0AH89-F1
#
_cell.length_a   1.000
_cell.length_b   1.000
_cell.length_c   1.000
_cell.angle_alpha   90.00
_cell.angle_beta   90.00
_cell.angle_gamma   90.00
#
_symmetry.space_group_name_H-M   'P 1'
#
loop_
_entity.id
_entity.type
_entity.pdbx_description
1 polymer ?
#
loop_
_entity_poly.entity_id
_entity_poly.type
_entity_poly.pdbx_seq_one_letter_code
_entity_poly.pdbx_strand_id
1 'polypeptide(L)'
;MAQPRPKLTALKQYLNQLSKEELISDISEFFQKFDMVKDYYQIKLYSEEIDQVREKYKKIIENEFFPGRGFGKARISVAKKAVNDYQKIAEAPIGVADIMLFYVEQGVKFTDIAK
;
A
#
# COMPACT_ATOMS: atom_id res chain seq x y z
N MET A 1 19.21 -19.32 -11.83
CA MET A 1 18.95 -18.59 -13.10
C MET A 1 17.77 -17.66 -12.86
N ALA A 2 17.92 -16.35 -13.11
CA ALA A 2 16.83 -15.40 -12.88
C ALA A 2 15.79 -15.54 -14.00
N GLN A 3 14.53 -15.78 -13.64
CA GLN A 3 13.43 -15.82 -14.60
C GLN A 3 13.27 -14.44 -15.27
N PRO A 4 13.04 -14.37 -16.60
CA PRO A 4 12.87 -13.10 -17.29
C PRO A 4 11.61 -12.38 -16.80
N ARG A 5 11.76 -11.12 -16.36
CA ARG A 5 10.60 -10.27 -16.04
C ARG A 5 10.04 -9.66 -17.32
N PRO A 6 8.74 -9.79 -17.61
CA PRO A 6 8.13 -9.15 -18.77
C PRO A 6 8.25 -7.62 -18.66
N LYS A 7 8.67 -6.96 -19.74
CA LYS A 7 8.69 -5.50 -19.84
C LYS A 7 7.27 -4.99 -20.09
N LEU A 8 7.01 -3.72 -19.77
CA LEU A 8 5.71 -3.07 -20.02
C LEU A 8 5.25 -3.21 -21.48
N THR A 9 6.18 -3.19 -22.44
CA THR A 9 5.89 -3.37 -23.86
C THR A 9 5.28 -4.75 -24.17
N ALA A 10 5.84 -5.82 -23.61
CA ALA A 10 5.34 -7.18 -23.81
C ALA A 10 3.96 -7.37 -23.14
N LEU A 11 3.77 -6.80 -21.95
CA LEU A 11 2.47 -6.80 -21.29
C LEU A 11 1.41 -6.08 -22.13
N LYS A 12 1.71 -4.90 -22.68
CA LYS A 12 0.79 -4.16 -23.55
C LYS A 12 0.41 -4.96 -24.81
N GLN A 13 1.38 -5.64 -25.42
CA GLN A 13 1.12 -6.50 -26.59
C GLN A 13 0.17 -7.64 -26.24
N TYR A 14 0.37 -8.30 -25.10
CA TYR A 14 -0.53 -9.34 -24.60
C TYR A 14 -1.93 -8.79 -24.33
N LEU A 15 -2.06 -7.69 -23.59
CA LEU A 15 -3.37 -7.10 -23.25
C LEU A 15 -4.16 -6.64 -24.50
N ASN A 16 -3.49 -6.20 -25.56
CA ASN A 16 -4.13 -5.81 -26.82
C ASN A 16 -4.74 -7.00 -27.60
N GLN A 17 -4.36 -8.24 -27.27
CA GLN A 17 -4.90 -9.45 -27.89
C GLN A 17 -6.15 -9.95 -27.17
N LEU A 18 -6.41 -9.46 -25.96
CA LEU A 18 -7.55 -9.88 -25.14
C LEU A 18 -8.81 -9.12 -25.53
N SER A 19 -9.93 -9.82 -25.47
CA SER A 19 -11.27 -9.21 -25.50
C SER A 19 -11.54 -8.38 -24.24
N LYS A 20 -12.60 -7.57 -24.28
CA LYS A 20 -13.01 -6.77 -23.12
C LYS A 20 -13.37 -7.66 -21.93
N GLU A 21 -14.04 -8.78 -22.19
CA GLU A 21 -14.48 -9.76 -21.20
C GLU A 21 -13.28 -10.42 -20.52
N GLU A 22 -12.26 -10.81 -21.29
CA GLU A 22 -11.02 -11.37 -20.77
C GLU A 22 -10.23 -10.35 -19.93
N LEU A 23 -10.16 -9.10 -20.37
CA LEU A 23 -9.53 -8.02 -19.59
C LEU A 23 -10.24 -7.78 -18.26
N ILE A 24 -11.58 -7.78 -18.25
CA ILE A 24 -12.36 -7.64 -17.02
C ILE A 24 -12.09 -8.82 -16.09
N SER A 25 -12.02 -10.04 -16.62
CA SER A 25 -11.71 -11.24 -15.84
C SER A 25 -10.32 -11.18 -15.21
N ASP A 26 -9.29 -10.82 -15.99
CA ASP A 26 -7.90 -10.72 -15.52
C ASP A 26 -7.75 -9.66 -14.42
N ILE A 27 -8.34 -8.48 -14.60
CA ILE A 27 -8.33 -7.41 -13.60
C ILE A 27 -9.09 -7.82 -12.33
N SER A 28 -10.23 -8.51 -12.48
CA SER A 28 -11.02 -8.98 -11.34
C SER A 28 -10.26 -10.04 -10.53
N GLU A 29 -9.52 -10.91 -11.20
CA GLU A 29 -8.63 -11.87 -10.55
C GLU A 29 -7.50 -11.16 -9.77
N PHE A 30 -6.92 -10.10 -10.34
CA PHE A 30 -5.93 -9.29 -9.63
C PHE A 30 -6.51 -8.60 -8.40
N PHE A 31 -7.73 -8.07 -8.50
CA PHE A 31 -8.43 -7.49 -7.36
C PHE A 31 -8.66 -8.53 -6.25
N GLN A 32 -9.03 -9.75 -6.59
CA GLN A 32 -9.23 -10.81 -5.59
C GLN A 32 -7.91 -11.25 -4.94
N LYS A 33 -6.82 -11.34 -5.71
CA LYS A 33 -5.52 -11.85 -5.25
C LYS A 33 -4.69 -10.84 -4.44
N PHE A 34 -4.72 -9.57 -4.80
CA PHE A 34 -3.77 -8.58 -4.28
C PHE A 34 -4.48 -7.46 -3.52
N ASP A 35 -4.21 -7.35 -2.22
CA ASP A 35 -4.83 -6.30 -1.39
C ASP A 35 -4.47 -4.88 -1.83
N MET A 36 -3.28 -4.67 -2.41
CA MET A 36 -2.90 -3.38 -2.98
C MET A 36 -3.80 -2.98 -4.16
N VAL A 37 -4.27 -3.96 -4.96
CA VAL A 37 -5.19 -3.70 -6.06
C VAL A 37 -6.59 -3.37 -5.51
N LYS A 38 -6.99 -4.01 -4.40
CA LYS A 38 -8.23 -3.65 -3.69
C LYS A 38 -8.19 -2.21 -3.21
N ASP A 39 -7.13 -1.82 -2.50
CA ASP A 39 -6.96 -0.47 -1.99
C ASP A 39 -6.92 0.56 -3.13
N TYR A 40 -6.25 0.24 -4.25
CA TYR A 40 -6.23 1.09 -5.44
C TYR A 40 -7.63 1.33 -6.01
N TYR A 41 -8.43 0.28 -6.21
CA TYR A 41 -9.79 0.42 -6.72
C TYR A 41 -10.74 1.04 -5.70
N GLN A 42 -10.52 0.83 -4.40
CA GLN A 42 -11.30 1.48 -3.34
C GLN A 42 -11.14 3.00 -3.42
N ILE A 43 -9.90 3.50 -3.48
CA ILE A 43 -9.62 4.93 -3.66
C ILE A 43 -10.24 5.46 -4.96
N LYS A 44 -10.07 4.72 -6.05
CA LYS A 44 -10.49 5.15 -7.39
C LYS A 44 -12.01 5.21 -7.57
N LEU A 45 -12.75 4.31 -6.92
CA LEU A 45 -14.21 4.21 -7.04
C LEU A 45 -14.95 4.98 -5.93
N TYR A 46 -14.34 5.09 -4.75
CA TYR A 46 -14.93 5.68 -3.54
C TYR A 46 -13.97 6.71 -2.96
N SER A 47 -13.93 7.89 -3.58
CA SER A 47 -13.00 8.97 -3.19
C SER A 47 -13.17 9.43 -1.73
N GLU A 48 -14.36 9.24 -1.16
CA GLU A 48 -14.70 9.48 0.23
C GLU A 48 -14.08 8.48 1.21
N GLU A 49 -13.61 7.32 0.72
CA GLU A 49 -12.96 6.28 1.54
C GLU A 49 -11.43 6.40 1.58
N ILE A 50 -10.85 7.42 0.95
CA ILE A 50 -9.40 7.67 0.96
C ILE A 50 -8.85 7.71 2.39
N ASP A 51 -9.60 8.28 3.32
CA ASP A 51 -9.20 8.37 4.72
C ASP A 51 -9.22 6.99 5.40
N GLN A 52 -10.17 6.12 5.08
CA GLN A 52 -10.21 4.75 5.62
C GLN A 52 -8.99 3.94 5.15
N VAL A 53 -8.64 4.06 3.87
CA VAL A 53 -7.43 3.42 3.32
C VAL A 53 -6.20 4.01 4.02
N ARG A 54 -6.12 5.33 4.19
CA ARG A 54 -5.00 5.97 4.89
C ARG A 54 -4.85 5.46 6.33
N GLU A 55 -5.94 5.38 7.08
CA GLU A 55 -5.94 4.88 8.46
C GLU A 55 -5.53 3.41 8.53
N LYS A 56 -5.91 2.58 7.55
CA LYS A 56 -5.39 1.21 7.43
C LYS A 56 -3.85 1.19 7.36
N TYR A 57 -3.24 2.04 6.55
CA TYR A 57 -1.76 2.11 6.44
C TYR A 57 -1.11 2.70 7.69
N LYS A 58 -1.69 3.73 8.30
CA LYS A 58 -1.23 4.25 9.60
C LYS A 58 -1.26 3.16 10.66
N LYS A 59 -2.29 2.33 10.70
CA LYS A 59 -2.39 1.22 11.65
C LYS A 59 -1.30 0.16 11.46
N ILE A 60 -0.86 -0.10 10.21
CA ILE A 60 0.28 -0.99 9.95
C ILE A 60 1.55 -0.39 10.58
N ILE A 61 1.78 0.92 10.38
CA ILE A 61 2.92 1.64 10.96
C ILE A 61 2.84 1.61 12.49
N GLU A 62 1.71 2.00 13.07
CA GLU A 62 1.48 2.04 14.50
C GLU A 62 1.76 0.68 15.15
N ASN A 63 1.24 -0.41 14.60
CA ASN A 63 1.44 -1.75 15.15
C ASN A 63 2.91 -2.21 15.19
N GLU A 64 3.79 -1.62 14.38
CA GLU A 64 5.22 -1.90 14.46
C GLU A 64 5.88 -1.28 15.70
N PHE A 65 5.32 -0.20 16.24
CA PHE A 65 5.84 0.52 17.40
C PHE A 65 4.99 0.31 18.66
N PHE A 66 3.67 0.45 18.53
CA PHE A 66 2.67 0.42 19.59
C PHE A 66 1.49 -0.50 19.22
N PRO A 67 1.71 -1.82 19.15
CA PRO A 67 0.60 -2.76 19.00
C PRO A 67 -0.31 -2.72 20.22
N GLY A 68 -1.49 -3.35 20.15
CA GLY A 68 -2.49 -3.29 21.22
C GLY A 68 -2.05 -3.72 22.63
N ARG A 69 -0.87 -4.36 22.78
CA ARG A 69 -0.22 -4.62 24.08
C ARG A 69 1.30 -4.50 23.95
N GLY A 70 1.92 -3.77 24.89
CA GLY A 70 3.37 -3.63 24.99
C GLY A 70 3.98 -2.85 23.82
N PHE A 71 5.27 -3.10 23.58
CA PHE A 71 6.02 -2.50 22.48
C PHE A 71 6.10 -3.43 21.27
N GLY A 72 6.01 -2.84 20.09
CA GLY A 72 6.18 -3.55 18.83
C GLY A 72 7.64 -3.89 18.57
N LYS A 73 7.88 -4.63 17.49
CA LYS A 73 9.22 -5.08 17.09
C LYS A 73 10.05 -3.98 16.41
N ALA A 74 9.48 -2.79 16.24
CA ALA A 74 10.06 -1.65 15.54
C ALA A 74 10.66 -2.03 14.19
N ARG A 75 9.97 -2.88 13.41
CA ARG A 75 10.49 -3.33 12.10
C ARG A 75 10.34 -2.19 11.10
N ILE A 76 11.38 -1.38 11.03
CA ILE A 76 11.47 -0.21 10.14
C ILE A 76 11.20 -0.58 8.67
N SER A 77 11.62 -1.77 8.24
CA SER A 77 11.35 -2.27 6.88
C SER A 77 9.85 -2.42 6.59
N VAL A 78 9.04 -2.86 7.57
CA VAL A 78 7.59 -3.03 7.43
C VAL A 78 6.90 -1.68 7.43
N ALA A 79 7.25 -0.80 8.38
CA ALA A 79 6.69 0.55 8.43
C ALA A 79 7.00 1.36 7.17
N LYS A 80 8.26 1.32 6.69
CA LYS A 80 8.66 1.96 5.43
C LYS A 80 7.97 1.35 4.22
N LYS A 81 7.73 0.03 4.21
CA LYS A 81 6.95 -0.63 3.16
C LYS A 81 5.52 -0.11 3.13
N ALA A 82 4.87 0.09 4.28
CA ALA A 82 3.52 0.66 4.35
C ALA A 82 3.46 2.08 3.73
N VAL A 83 4.43 2.94 4.04
CA VAL A 83 4.56 4.27 3.42
C VAL A 83 4.68 4.16 1.89
N ASN A 84 5.60 3.31 1.41
CA ASN A 84 5.85 3.14 -0.02
C ASN A 84 4.65 2.53 -0.77
N ASP A 85 3.92 1.61 -0.15
CA ASP A 85 2.75 0.98 -0.77
C ASP A 85 1.59 1.98 -0.85
N TYR A 86 1.36 2.78 0.20
CA TYR A 86 0.38 3.88 0.13
C TYR A 86 0.76 4.90 -0.95
N GLN A 87 2.04 5.26 -1.06
CA GLN A 87 2.51 6.19 -2.09
C GLN A 87 2.21 5.73 -3.52
N LYS A 88 2.17 4.41 -3.78
CA LYS A 88 1.85 3.86 -5.12
C LYS A 88 0.38 3.99 -5.49
N ILE A 89 -0.51 4.08 -4.51
CA ILE A 89 -1.97 4.11 -4.70
C ILE A 89 -2.57 5.49 -4.44
N ALA A 90 -1.88 6.36 -3.70
CA ALA A 90 -2.36 7.68 -3.35
C ALA A 90 -2.36 8.62 -4.57
N GLU A 91 -3.49 9.30 -4.78
CA GLU A 91 -3.63 10.30 -5.85
C GLU A 91 -3.16 11.69 -5.41
N ALA A 92 -3.25 12.00 -4.11
CA ALA A 92 -2.97 13.32 -3.56
C ALA A 92 -1.66 13.34 -2.73
N PRO A 93 -0.73 14.28 -2.99
CA PRO A 93 0.53 14.41 -2.23
C PRO A 93 0.32 14.63 -0.72
N ILE A 94 -0.78 15.29 -0.33
CA ILE A 94 -1.07 15.58 1.08
C ILE A 94 -1.26 14.31 1.92
N GLY A 95 -1.92 13.29 1.37
CA GLY A 95 -2.11 12.02 2.08
C GLY A 95 -0.79 11.28 2.26
N VAL A 96 0.09 11.35 1.26
CA VAL A 96 1.43 10.75 1.34
C VAL A 96 2.25 11.42 2.43
N ALA A 97 2.22 12.77 2.48
CA ALA A 97 2.90 13.54 3.51
C ALA A 97 2.40 13.21 4.92
N ASP A 98 1.09 13.06 5.11
CA ASP A 98 0.47 12.66 6.38
C ASP A 98 0.98 11.29 6.86
N ILE A 99 1.02 10.29 5.98
CA ILE A 99 1.57 8.96 6.31
C ILE A 99 3.07 9.02 6.63
N MET A 100 3.85 9.80 5.86
CA MET A 100 5.27 9.98 6.12
C MET A 100 5.54 10.64 7.47
N LEU A 101 4.77 11.68 7.81
CA LEU A 101 4.87 12.37 9.09
C LEU A 101 4.50 11.43 10.24
N PHE A 102 3.38 10.72 10.11
CA PHE A 102 2.93 9.74 11.10
C PHE A 102 4.00 8.66 11.38
N TYR A 103 4.67 8.15 10.33
CA TYR A 103 5.79 7.22 10.49
C TYR A 103 6.92 7.79 11.35
N VAL A 104 7.31 9.05 11.13
CA VAL A 104 8.34 9.71 11.92
C VAL A 104 7.87 9.92 13.36
N GLU A 105 6.63 10.39 13.56
CA GLU A 105 6.04 10.59 14.88
C GLU A 105 6.04 9.30 15.72
N GLN A 106 5.63 8.17 15.14
CA GLN A 106 5.64 6.88 15.85
C GLN A 106 7.07 6.45 16.22
N GLY A 107 8.02 6.63 15.31
CA GLY A 107 9.43 6.31 15.57
C GLY A 107 10.03 7.14 16.70
N VAL A 108 9.82 8.47 16.66
CA VAL A 108 10.29 9.39 17.71
C VAL A 108 9.67 9.04 19.05
N LYS A 109 8.35 8.88 19.10
CA LYS A 109 7.61 8.51 20.31
C LYS A 109 8.11 7.20 20.89
N PHE A 110 8.40 6.20 20.05
CA PHE A 110 8.91 4.90 20.50
C PHE A 110 10.28 5.04 21.17
N THR A 111 11.18 5.81 20.58
CA THR A 111 12.53 6.02 21.14
C THR A 111 12.55 6.89 22.39
N ASP A 112 11.56 7.76 22.59
CA ASP A 112 11.51 8.63 23.76
C ASP A 112 10.97 7.89 24.99
N ILE A 113 9.98 7.02 24.81
CA ILE A 113 9.39 6.20 25.88
C ILE A 113 10.28 4.98 26.21
N ALA A 114 11.08 4.50 25.26
CA ALA A 114 11.97 3.36 25.47
C ALA A 114 13.30 3.70 26.20
N LYS A 115 13.48 4.96 26.65
CA LYS A 115 14.57 5.36 27.55
C LYS A 115 14.23 5.01 29.00
#